data_AF-A0A7W4G0L2-F1
#
_entry.id   AF-A0A7W4G0L2-F1
#
_cell.length_a   1.000
_cell.length_b   1.000
_cell.length_c   1.000
_cell.angle_alpha   90.00
_cell.angle_beta   90.00
_cell.angle_gamma   90.00
#
_symmetry.space_group_name_H-M   'P 1'
#
loop_
_entity.id
_entity.type
_entity.pdbx_description
1 polymer ?
#
loop_
_entity_poly.entity_id
_entity_poly.type
_entity_poly.pdbx_seq_one_letter_code
_entity_poly.pdbx_strand_id
1 'polypeptide(L)'
;MKKLVIAVAIIAAGIGGVSYANYVATQEVRTEVDKQLALVTEQTGATFKYTELSASVISKSVEIINMEVTSPEGDNVAHIQSIELTGYETDKISPYTSLDVKSFQFNKDFVAKLPADTNTMLASASYDLHSSLDYDENSGDSDIVIKLDAKDIVSFNMDVGLANSKALMDASLAINKTQQEADNESFSYEQQLQEQTLIMQAISKLEPRSMNFVLNDQGDLKALLESELKKQGMTLEQMQMMVEQQLQQAPVTPEIAQAISGFVKGLNSFSMSAKLPEGKTMIEVNQQIMMLMGQPEELVKFINLEVKGS
;
A
#
# COMPACT_ATOMS: atom_id res chain seq x y z
N MET A 1 0.14 -13.16 -17.82
CA MET A 1 0.62 -11.77 -17.66
C MET A 1 -0.07 -11.01 -16.52
N LYS A 2 -1.36 -10.58 -16.59
CA LYS A 2 -2.03 -9.85 -15.49
C LYS A 2 -2.04 -10.59 -14.13
N LYS A 3 -2.19 -11.91 -14.15
CA LYS A 3 -2.18 -12.77 -12.94
C LYS A 3 -0.82 -12.81 -12.23
N LEU A 4 0.28 -12.57 -12.93
CA LEU A 4 1.64 -12.65 -12.38
C LEU A 4 2.06 -11.37 -11.64
N VAL A 5 1.59 -10.22 -12.11
CA VAL A 5 1.76 -8.93 -11.41
C VAL A 5 0.97 -8.92 -10.09
N ILE A 6 -0.21 -9.54 -10.09
CA ILE A 6 -1.04 -9.73 -8.89
C ILE A 6 -0.38 -10.74 -7.92
N ALA A 7 0.25 -11.80 -8.42
CA ALA A 7 0.94 -12.80 -7.61
C ALA A 7 2.02 -12.19 -6.69
N VAL A 8 2.84 -11.30 -7.24
CA VAL A 8 3.90 -10.61 -6.50
C VAL A 8 3.34 -9.69 -5.40
N ALA A 9 2.25 -8.97 -5.69
CA ALA A 9 1.57 -8.13 -4.71
C ALA A 9 0.92 -8.94 -3.58
N ILE A 10 0.44 -10.16 -3.88
CA ILE A 10 -0.12 -11.08 -2.87
C ILE A 10 0.97 -11.64 -1.94
N ILE A 11 2.19 -11.91 -2.41
CA ILE A 11 3.29 -12.40 -1.56
C ILE A 11 3.65 -11.37 -0.49
N ALA A 12 3.67 -10.08 -0.84
CA ALA A 12 3.88 -9.00 0.12
C ALA A 12 2.77 -9.00 1.19
N ALA A 13 1.51 -9.24 0.81
CA ALA A 13 0.37 -9.24 1.74
C ALA A 13 0.17 -10.57 2.50
N GLY A 14 0.69 -11.70 2.02
CA GLY A 14 0.29 -13.05 2.41
C GLY A 14 1.13 -13.75 3.48
N ILE A 15 2.22 -13.15 3.97
CA ILE A 15 3.08 -13.79 4.99
C ILE A 15 2.52 -13.58 6.42
N GLY A 16 1.36 -12.94 6.56
CA GLY A 16 0.69 -12.71 7.86
C GLY A 16 -0.02 -13.95 8.40
N GLY A 17 0.71 -15.02 8.75
CA GLY A 17 0.10 -16.24 9.30
C GLY A 17 0.93 -16.98 10.36
N VAL A 18 2.07 -16.42 10.81
CA VAL A 18 3.03 -17.17 11.63
C VAL A 18 2.98 -16.74 13.09
N SER A 19 2.57 -17.66 13.98
CA SER A 19 2.70 -17.51 15.43
C SER A 19 4.00 -18.13 15.94
N TYR A 20 4.64 -17.50 16.93
CA TYR A 20 6.00 -17.84 17.36
C TYR A 20 6.10 -18.48 18.73
N ALA A 21 6.72 -19.68 18.79
CA ALA A 21 7.30 -20.24 20.00
C ALA A 21 8.56 -21.13 19.73
N ASN A 22 9.75 -20.64 20.09
CA ASN A 22 11.06 -21.35 20.24
C ASN A 22 11.73 -21.99 19.00
N TYR A 23 13.00 -22.38 19.09
CA TYR A 23 13.89 -22.87 18.00
C TYR A 23 13.35 -24.05 17.13
N VAL A 24 12.31 -24.76 17.58
CA VAL A 24 11.54 -25.74 16.76
C VAL A 24 10.66 -25.03 15.71
N ALA A 25 10.33 -23.75 15.95
CA ALA A 25 9.50 -22.89 15.13
C ALA A 25 10.09 -22.55 13.77
N THR A 26 11.40 -22.61 13.50
CA THR A 26 11.89 -22.29 12.14
C THR A 26 11.36 -23.29 11.09
N GLN A 27 11.10 -24.54 11.47
CA GLN A 27 10.48 -25.53 10.58
C GLN A 27 8.96 -25.36 10.46
N GLU A 28 8.27 -24.98 11.53
CA GLU A 28 6.83 -24.67 11.51
C GLU A 28 6.57 -23.37 10.72
N VAL A 29 7.39 -22.34 10.94
CA VAL A 29 7.41 -21.09 10.17
C VAL A 29 7.69 -21.37 8.70
N ARG A 30 8.67 -22.24 8.41
CA ARG A 30 8.94 -22.68 7.04
C ARG A 30 7.74 -23.36 6.42
N THR A 31 7.09 -24.27 7.15
CA THR A 31 5.91 -25.00 6.68
C THR A 31 4.76 -24.05 6.37
N GLU A 32 4.51 -23.06 7.22
CA GLU A 32 3.45 -22.08 7.02
C GLU A 32 3.78 -21.12 5.87
N VAL A 33 5.02 -20.62 5.78
CA VAL A 33 5.47 -19.83 4.63
C VAL A 33 5.32 -20.62 3.33
N ASP A 34 5.75 -21.89 3.31
CA ASP A 34 5.60 -22.76 2.14
C ASP A 34 4.13 -23.03 1.81
N LYS A 35 3.24 -23.15 2.81
CA LYS A 35 1.78 -23.27 2.62
C LYS A 35 1.19 -22.01 1.98
N GLN A 36 1.54 -20.83 2.48
CA GLN A 36 1.06 -19.56 1.91
C GLN A 36 1.58 -19.36 0.48
N LEU A 37 2.86 -19.67 0.23
CA LEU A 37 3.42 -19.63 -1.13
C LEU A 37 2.74 -20.65 -2.06
N ALA A 38 2.40 -21.84 -1.56
CA ALA A 38 1.67 -22.85 -2.33
C ALA A 38 0.26 -22.37 -2.72
N LEU A 39 -0.45 -21.67 -1.84
CA LEU A 39 -1.74 -21.05 -2.16
C LEU A 39 -1.60 -20.03 -3.31
N VAL A 40 -0.56 -19.19 -3.25
CA VAL A 40 -0.26 -18.26 -4.35
C VAL A 40 0.08 -19.02 -5.63
N THR A 41 0.84 -20.12 -5.53
CA THR A 41 1.16 -21.00 -6.65
C THR A 41 -0.10 -21.61 -7.27
N GLU A 42 -1.06 -22.10 -6.48
CA GLU A 42 -2.32 -22.67 -7.00
C GLU A 42 -3.14 -21.64 -7.77
N GLN A 43 -3.19 -20.40 -7.27
CA GLN A 43 -3.97 -19.33 -7.90
C GLN A 43 -3.32 -18.78 -9.18
N THR A 44 -1.99 -18.78 -9.25
CA THR A 44 -1.23 -18.02 -10.25
C THR A 44 -0.44 -18.91 -11.21
N GLY A 45 -0.13 -20.14 -10.81
CA GLY A 45 0.81 -21.06 -11.45
C GLY A 45 2.28 -20.67 -11.30
N ALA A 46 2.59 -19.57 -10.60
CA ALA A 46 3.96 -19.14 -10.36
C ALA A 46 4.61 -20.01 -9.27
N THR A 47 5.92 -20.22 -9.36
CA THR A 47 6.69 -20.93 -8.35
C THR A 47 7.63 -19.98 -7.63
N PHE A 48 7.82 -20.23 -6.34
CA PHE A 48 8.58 -19.37 -5.44
C PHE A 48 9.73 -20.17 -4.85
N LYS A 49 10.93 -19.59 -4.87
CA LYS A 49 12.11 -20.15 -4.20
C LYS A 49 12.74 -19.06 -3.38
N TYR A 50 13.27 -19.42 -2.22
CA TYR A 50 14.01 -18.50 -1.36
C TYR A 50 15.24 -19.21 -0.79
N THR A 51 16.28 -18.44 -0.51
CA THR A 51 17.57 -19.00 -0.08
C THR A 51 17.58 -19.25 1.43
N GLU A 52 17.05 -18.31 2.20
CA GLU A 52 17.08 -18.34 3.66
C GLU A 52 15.75 -17.85 4.23
N LEU A 53 15.42 -18.40 5.40
CA LEU A 53 14.28 -18.01 6.21
C LEU A 53 14.79 -17.89 7.63
N SER A 54 14.72 -16.68 8.18
CA SER A 54 15.11 -16.37 9.54
C SER A 54 13.88 -16.02 10.38
N ALA A 55 13.99 -16.26 11.67
CA ALA A 55 12.94 -16.04 12.65
C ALA A 55 13.57 -15.52 13.93
N SER A 56 13.03 -14.42 14.46
CA SER A 56 13.52 -13.80 15.69
C SER A 56 12.41 -13.72 16.73
N VAL A 57 12.62 -14.39 17.86
CA VAL A 57 11.70 -14.34 19.01
C VAL A 57 11.74 -12.97 19.70
N ILE A 58 12.89 -12.28 19.66
CA ILE A 58 13.09 -11.00 20.36
C ILE A 58 12.34 -9.88 19.63
N SER A 59 12.50 -9.79 18.32
CA SER A 59 11.78 -8.82 17.48
C SER A 59 10.40 -9.31 17.05
N LYS A 60 10.05 -10.57 17.34
CA LYS A 60 8.85 -11.23 16.79
C LYS A 60 8.77 -11.06 15.26
N SER A 61 9.86 -11.31 14.55
CA SER A 61 9.92 -11.11 13.11
C SER A 61 10.29 -12.38 12.34
N VAL A 62 9.68 -12.55 11.16
CA VAL A 62 10.06 -13.52 10.11
C VAL A 62 10.77 -12.74 9.02
N GLU A 63 11.88 -13.24 8.49
CA GLU A 63 12.50 -12.69 7.28
C GLU A 63 12.76 -13.77 6.24
N ILE A 64 12.25 -13.58 5.02
CA ILE A 64 12.60 -14.36 3.84
C ILE A 64 13.70 -13.62 3.09
N ILE A 65 14.78 -14.30 2.74
CA ILE A 65 15.93 -13.71 2.06
C ILE A 65 16.13 -14.36 0.68
N ASN A 66 16.37 -13.49 -0.32
CA ASN A 66 16.63 -13.82 -1.72
C ASN A 66 15.52 -14.70 -2.32
N MET A 67 14.31 -14.14 -2.44
CA MET A 67 13.21 -14.79 -3.12
C MET A 67 13.30 -14.61 -4.63
N GLU A 68 13.09 -15.69 -5.37
CA GLU A 68 12.92 -15.72 -6.82
C GLU A 68 11.51 -16.15 -7.18
N VAL A 69 10.92 -15.46 -8.15
CA VAL A 69 9.58 -15.75 -8.67
C VAL A 69 9.72 -16.27 -10.09
N THR A 70 9.28 -17.50 -10.34
CA THR A 70 9.31 -18.12 -11.67
C THR A 70 7.89 -18.26 -12.21
N SER A 71 7.67 -17.90 -13.46
CA SER A 71 6.37 -18.02 -14.12
C SER A 71 5.96 -19.49 -14.33
N PRO A 72 4.68 -19.78 -14.62
CA PRO A 72 4.22 -21.11 -14.99
C PRO A 72 4.97 -21.69 -16.20
N GLU A 73 5.43 -20.83 -17.09
CA GLU A 73 6.20 -21.18 -18.28
C GLU A 73 7.69 -21.45 -18.01
N GLY A 74 8.14 -21.24 -16.77
CA GLY A 74 9.52 -21.50 -16.33
C GLY A 74 10.47 -20.31 -16.46
N ASP A 75 9.99 -19.13 -16.84
CA ASP A 75 10.80 -17.92 -16.91
C ASP A 75 10.99 -17.30 -15.51
N ASN A 76 12.21 -16.87 -15.16
CA ASN A 76 12.41 -16.09 -13.94
C ASN A 76 11.85 -14.67 -14.13
N VAL A 77 10.86 -14.29 -13.33
CA VAL A 77 10.07 -13.06 -13.48
C VAL A 77 10.57 -11.94 -12.58
N ALA A 78 10.92 -12.26 -11.34
CA ALA A 78 11.29 -11.25 -10.36
C ALA A 78 12.23 -11.81 -9.30
N HIS A 79 12.96 -10.89 -8.67
CA HIS A 79 13.80 -11.13 -7.53
C HIS A 79 13.44 -10.17 -6.39
N ILE A 80 13.52 -10.66 -5.16
CA ILE A 80 13.25 -9.89 -3.94
C ILE A 80 14.39 -10.18 -2.97
N GLN A 81 15.10 -9.13 -2.54
CA GLN A 81 16.24 -9.30 -1.65
C GLN A 81 15.79 -9.76 -0.26
N SER A 82 14.82 -9.08 0.34
CA SER A 82 14.21 -9.57 1.57
C SER A 82 12.76 -9.15 1.73
N ILE A 83 12.03 -9.97 2.49
CA ILE A 83 10.69 -9.68 2.97
C ILE A 83 10.69 -9.96 4.47
N GLU A 84 10.51 -8.94 5.29
CA GLU A 84 10.41 -9.04 6.74
C GLU A 84 8.98 -8.71 7.21
N LEU A 85 8.44 -9.57 8.06
CA LEU A 85 7.19 -9.34 8.77
C LEU A 85 7.50 -9.28 10.26
N THR A 86 7.18 -8.17 10.90
CA THR A 86 7.41 -7.95 12.33
C THR A 86 6.10 -7.83 13.08
N GLY A 87 6.05 -8.42 14.28
CA GLY A 87 4.98 -8.19 15.24
C GLY A 87 3.67 -8.92 14.97
N TYR A 88 3.54 -9.67 13.88
CA TYR A 88 2.32 -10.39 13.53
C TYR A 88 1.99 -11.53 14.51
N GLU A 89 0.72 -11.62 14.93
CA GLU A 89 0.18 -12.70 15.76
C GLU A 89 -1.13 -13.21 15.14
N THR A 90 -1.34 -14.54 15.11
CA THR A 90 -2.47 -15.16 14.38
C THR A 90 -3.81 -15.08 15.13
N ASP A 91 -3.77 -15.00 16.45
CA ASP A 91 -4.93 -15.17 17.33
C ASP A 91 -5.47 -13.86 17.92
N LYS A 92 -4.70 -12.77 17.78
CA LYS A 92 -5.04 -11.43 18.28
C LYS A 92 -4.43 -10.33 17.40
N ILE A 93 -4.89 -9.11 17.61
CA ILE A 93 -4.36 -7.93 16.94
C ILE A 93 -3.18 -7.40 17.76
N SER A 94 -2.00 -7.39 17.14
CA SER A 94 -0.78 -6.96 17.80
C SER A 94 -0.71 -5.44 17.91
N PRO A 95 -0.11 -4.89 19.00
CA PRO A 95 0.03 -3.43 19.15
C PRO A 95 0.86 -2.78 18.04
N TYR A 96 1.75 -3.57 17.41
CA TYR A 96 2.54 -3.16 16.26
C TYR A 96 2.67 -4.33 15.29
N THR A 97 2.41 -4.07 14.02
CA THR A 97 2.72 -4.98 12.91
C THR A 97 3.41 -4.19 11.80
N SER A 98 4.48 -4.73 11.20
CA SER A 98 5.08 -4.14 9.99
C SER A 98 5.45 -5.18 8.95
N LEU A 99 5.39 -4.76 7.69
CA LEU A 99 5.86 -5.48 6.52
C LEU A 99 6.89 -4.62 5.81
N ASP A 100 8.07 -5.17 5.61
CA ASP A 100 9.18 -4.55 4.90
C ASP A 100 9.58 -5.43 3.72
N VAL A 101 9.49 -4.91 2.50
CA VAL A 101 10.00 -5.55 1.28
C VAL A 101 11.17 -4.70 0.78
N LYS A 102 12.33 -5.33 0.59
CA LYS A 102 13.53 -4.64 0.11
C LYS A 102 13.95 -5.15 -1.26
N SER A 103 14.28 -4.20 -2.12
CA SER A 103 14.83 -4.42 -3.45
C SER A 103 14.03 -5.44 -4.27
N PHE A 104 12.72 -5.25 -4.34
CA PHE A 104 11.87 -5.96 -5.30
C PHE A 104 12.19 -5.45 -6.71
N GLN A 105 12.51 -6.37 -7.63
CA GLN A 105 12.82 -6.02 -9.02
C GLN A 105 12.35 -7.09 -10.00
N PHE A 106 11.79 -6.69 -11.14
CA PHE A 106 11.54 -7.60 -12.25
C PHE A 106 12.84 -7.95 -12.99
N ASN A 107 12.97 -9.20 -13.43
CA ASN A 107 14.12 -9.59 -14.25
C ASN A 107 14.09 -8.89 -15.60
N LYS A 108 15.29 -8.53 -16.08
CA LYS A 108 15.46 -7.80 -17.35
C LYS A 108 14.84 -8.54 -18.55
N ASP A 109 15.01 -9.86 -18.61
CA ASP A 109 14.45 -10.67 -19.68
C ASP A 109 12.92 -10.71 -19.64
N PHE A 110 12.33 -10.64 -18.45
CA PHE A 110 10.89 -10.51 -18.29
C PHE A 110 10.40 -9.12 -18.72
N VAL A 111 11.10 -8.06 -18.30
CA VAL A 111 10.79 -6.68 -18.71
C VAL A 111 10.83 -6.53 -20.23
N ALA A 112 11.79 -7.18 -20.91
CA ALA A 112 11.90 -7.15 -22.37
C ALA A 112 10.71 -7.83 -23.10
N LYS A 113 9.96 -8.71 -22.42
CA LYS A 113 8.76 -9.37 -22.95
C LYS A 113 7.47 -8.63 -22.62
N LEU A 114 7.53 -7.56 -21.83
CA LEU A 114 6.35 -6.79 -21.46
C LEU A 114 5.74 -6.10 -22.69
N PRO A 115 4.41 -5.84 -22.67
CA PRO A 115 3.74 -5.09 -23.72
C PRO A 115 4.45 -3.77 -24.04
N ALA A 116 4.49 -3.38 -25.31
CA ALA A 116 5.24 -2.19 -25.78
C ALA A 116 4.76 -0.86 -25.17
N ASP A 117 3.54 -0.82 -24.64
CA ASP A 117 2.96 0.31 -23.92
C ASP A 117 3.39 0.40 -22.43
N THR A 118 4.06 -0.62 -21.91
CA THR A 118 4.57 -0.65 -20.54
C THR A 118 5.61 0.44 -20.31
N ASN A 119 5.55 1.12 -19.17
CA ASN A 119 6.63 2.03 -18.77
C ASN A 119 7.85 1.21 -18.33
N THR A 120 8.88 1.17 -19.17
CA THR A 120 10.09 0.39 -18.91
C THR A 120 10.92 0.94 -17.75
N MET A 121 10.80 2.24 -17.46
CA MET A 121 11.50 2.87 -16.33
C MET A 121 10.97 2.32 -15.00
N LEU A 122 9.65 2.33 -14.82
CA LEU A 122 9.02 1.70 -13.67
C LEU A 122 9.21 0.17 -13.68
N ALA A 123 9.06 -0.49 -14.83
CA ALA A 123 9.22 -1.95 -14.89
C ALA A 123 10.64 -2.43 -14.53
N SER A 124 11.66 -1.59 -14.75
CA SER A 124 13.06 -1.91 -14.44
C SER A 124 13.50 -1.41 -13.06
N ALA A 125 12.68 -0.61 -12.38
CA ALA A 125 13.03 -0.03 -11.10
C ALA A 125 13.16 -1.10 -10.00
N SER A 126 13.96 -0.77 -8.99
CA SER A 126 14.00 -1.51 -7.74
C SER A 126 13.06 -0.83 -6.76
N TYR A 127 12.25 -1.62 -6.05
CA TYR A 127 11.23 -1.12 -5.15
C TYR A 127 11.51 -1.53 -3.72
N ASP A 128 11.43 -0.57 -2.80
CA ASP A 128 11.29 -0.83 -1.38
C ASP A 128 9.85 -0.49 -0.96
N LEU A 129 9.22 -1.36 -0.17
CA LEU A 129 7.91 -1.14 0.42
C LEU A 129 8.03 -1.29 1.93
N HIS A 130 7.49 -0.34 2.67
CA HIS A 130 7.27 -0.44 4.10
C HIS A 130 5.79 -0.18 4.39
N SER A 131 5.16 -1.05 5.16
CA SER A 131 3.82 -0.86 5.68
C SER A 131 3.81 -1.15 7.17
N SER A 132 3.19 -0.30 7.99
CA SER A 132 3.02 -0.59 9.42
C SER A 132 1.63 -0.23 9.91
N LEU A 133 1.24 -0.90 10.99
CA LEU A 133 0.04 -0.65 11.78
C LEU A 133 0.45 -0.59 13.25
N ASP A 134 0.27 0.57 13.85
CA ASP A 134 0.25 0.75 15.30
C ASP A 134 -1.20 0.72 15.77
N TYR A 135 -1.53 -0.08 16.79
CA TYR A 135 -2.88 -0.20 17.34
C TYR A 135 -2.85 -0.11 18.87
N ASP A 136 -3.62 0.82 19.43
CA ASP A 136 -3.85 0.91 20.88
C ASP A 136 -5.20 0.27 21.22
N GLU A 137 -5.17 -0.88 21.89
CA GLU A 137 -6.39 -1.59 22.30
C GLU A 137 -7.23 -0.80 23.33
N ASN A 138 -6.61 0.07 24.13
CA ASN A 138 -7.29 0.83 25.19
C ASN A 138 -8.07 2.00 24.61
N SER A 139 -7.47 2.78 23.71
CA SER A 139 -8.16 3.90 23.05
C SER A 139 -8.96 3.46 21.84
N GLY A 140 -8.57 2.35 21.21
CA GLY A 140 -9.10 1.91 19.92
C GLY A 140 -8.51 2.70 18.75
N ASP A 141 -7.46 3.50 18.96
CA ASP A 141 -6.80 4.25 17.90
C ASP A 141 -5.88 3.35 17.08
N SER A 142 -5.70 3.71 15.81
CA SER A 142 -4.70 3.08 14.97
C SER A 142 -3.99 4.11 14.10
N ASP A 143 -2.71 3.90 13.84
CA ASP A 143 -1.90 4.66 12.90
C ASP A 143 -1.32 3.72 11.85
N ILE A 144 -1.57 4.04 10.58
CA ILE A 144 -1.16 3.25 9.43
C ILE A 144 -0.12 4.05 8.65
N VAL A 145 1.01 3.43 8.33
CA VAL A 145 2.07 4.02 7.51
C VAL A 145 2.30 3.15 6.28
N ILE A 146 2.38 3.76 5.11
CA ILE A 146 2.73 3.10 3.84
C ILE A 146 3.81 3.94 3.16
N LYS A 147 4.94 3.33 2.82
CA LYS A 147 6.03 3.96 2.07
C LYS A 147 6.40 3.06 0.91
N LEU A 148 6.40 3.61 -0.29
CA LEU A 148 6.82 2.93 -1.51
C LEU A 148 7.90 3.77 -2.16
N ASP A 149 9.07 3.19 -2.36
CA ASP A 149 10.21 3.85 -2.98
C ASP A 149 10.59 3.11 -4.25
N ALA A 150 10.28 3.70 -5.40
CA ALA A 150 10.82 3.29 -6.68
C ALA A 150 12.18 3.97 -6.83
N LYS A 151 13.25 3.23 -6.51
CA LYS A 151 14.62 3.76 -6.41
C LYS A 151 15.00 4.61 -7.61
N ASP A 152 15.61 5.76 -7.32
CA ASP A 152 16.07 6.77 -8.27
C ASP A 152 14.96 7.47 -9.09
N ILE A 153 13.69 7.07 -8.93
CA ILE A 153 12.55 7.63 -9.67
C ILE A 153 11.66 8.47 -8.76
N VAL A 154 10.96 7.83 -7.83
CA VAL A 154 9.92 8.49 -7.03
C VAL A 154 9.64 7.72 -5.74
N SER A 155 9.42 8.47 -4.66
CA SER A 155 8.93 7.92 -3.40
C SER A 155 7.51 8.40 -3.14
N PHE A 156 6.65 7.51 -2.66
CA PHE A 156 5.32 7.78 -2.15
C PHE A 156 5.27 7.40 -0.66
N ASN A 157 4.77 8.29 0.17
CA ASN A 157 4.51 8.03 1.59
C ASN A 157 3.07 8.42 1.92
N MET A 158 2.41 7.62 2.73
CA MET A 158 1.08 7.86 3.24
C MET A 158 1.04 7.50 4.72
N ASP A 159 0.51 8.41 5.54
CA ASP A 159 0.24 8.17 6.95
C ASP A 159 -1.25 8.42 7.21
N VAL A 160 -1.93 7.50 7.88
CA VAL A 160 -3.36 7.60 8.19
C VAL A 160 -3.57 7.32 9.67
N GLY A 161 -4.06 8.31 10.40
CA GLY A 161 -4.50 8.15 11.78
C GLY A 161 -5.99 7.95 11.84
N LEU A 162 -6.43 6.90 12.53
CA LEU A 162 -7.84 6.56 12.76
C LEU A 162 -8.09 6.42 14.27
N ALA A 163 -9.32 6.69 14.67
CA ALA A 163 -9.89 6.40 15.97
C ALA A 163 -11.08 5.44 15.81
N ASN A 164 -11.44 4.80 16.92
CA ASN A 164 -12.53 3.82 16.97
C ASN A 164 -12.33 2.63 16.01
N SER A 165 -11.07 2.23 15.80
CA SER A 165 -10.66 1.16 14.89
C SER A 165 -10.95 -0.24 15.43
N LYS A 166 -11.33 -0.39 16.70
CA LYS A 166 -11.57 -1.70 17.32
C LYS A 166 -12.52 -2.59 16.51
N ALA A 167 -13.63 -2.03 16.02
CA ALA A 167 -14.59 -2.81 15.22
C ALA A 167 -13.97 -3.35 13.91
N LEU A 168 -13.07 -2.59 13.30
CA LEU A 168 -12.34 -3.01 12.09
C LEU A 168 -11.30 -4.08 12.42
N MET A 169 -10.57 -3.90 13.52
CA MET A 169 -9.57 -4.85 14.00
C MET A 169 -10.20 -6.20 14.37
N ASP A 170 -11.31 -6.17 15.13
CA ASP A 170 -12.06 -7.37 15.49
C ASP A 170 -12.64 -8.08 14.25
N ALA A 171 -13.12 -7.33 13.26
CA ALA A 171 -13.61 -7.89 11.99
C ALA A 171 -12.48 -8.54 11.17
N SER A 172 -11.31 -7.89 11.09
CA SER A 172 -10.13 -8.44 10.42
C SER A 172 -9.66 -9.75 11.06
N LEU A 173 -9.65 -9.82 12.39
CA LEU A 173 -9.30 -11.03 13.11
C LEU A 173 -10.31 -12.17 12.86
N ALA A 174 -11.60 -11.87 12.83
CA ALA A 174 -12.64 -12.85 12.56
C ALA A 174 -12.54 -13.43 11.14
N ILE A 175 -12.25 -12.59 10.15
CA ILE A 175 -12.00 -13.01 8.76
C ILE A 175 -10.76 -13.90 8.68
N ASN A 176 -9.66 -13.50 9.33
CA ASN A 176 -8.43 -14.30 9.35
C ASN A 176 -8.67 -15.70 9.93
N LYS A 177 -9.40 -15.80 11.06
CA LYS A 177 -9.76 -17.10 11.66
C LYS A 177 -10.60 -17.96 10.71
N THR A 178 -11.57 -17.35 10.03
CA THR A 178 -12.41 -18.06 9.05
C THR A 178 -11.59 -18.55 7.85
N GLN A 179 -10.60 -17.78 7.38
CA GLN A 179 -9.67 -18.21 6.32
C GLN A 179 -8.79 -19.37 6.75
N GLN A 180 -8.29 -19.36 7.99
CA GLN A 180 -7.47 -20.44 8.52
C GLN A 180 -8.27 -21.75 8.67
N GLU A 181 -9.53 -21.67 9.11
CA GLU A 181 -10.40 -22.83 9.28
C GLU A 181 -10.91 -23.44 7.97
N ALA A 182 -10.92 -22.66 6.88
CA ALA A 182 -11.42 -23.10 5.57
C ALA A 182 -10.47 -24.05 4.81
N ASP A 183 -9.33 -24.45 5.38
CA ASP A 183 -8.43 -25.52 4.92
C ASP A 183 -8.20 -25.56 3.39
N ASN A 184 -7.87 -24.40 2.82
CA ASN A 184 -7.59 -24.15 1.39
C ASN A 184 -8.80 -24.15 0.43
N GLU A 185 -10.05 -24.21 0.93
CA GLU A 185 -11.22 -23.95 0.08
C GLU A 185 -11.43 -22.44 -0.13
N SER A 186 -11.66 -22.05 -1.38
CA SER A 186 -12.06 -20.67 -1.70
C SER A 186 -13.38 -20.36 -1.03
N PHE A 187 -13.49 -19.21 -0.35
CA PHE A 187 -14.75 -18.80 0.26
C PHE A 187 -15.90 -18.84 -0.74
N SER A 188 -17.04 -19.35 -0.27
CA SER A 188 -18.29 -19.24 -0.99
C SER A 188 -18.67 -17.77 -1.20
N TYR A 189 -19.45 -17.49 -2.24
CA TYR A 189 -19.93 -16.13 -2.50
C TYR A 189 -20.72 -15.54 -1.32
N GLU A 190 -21.49 -16.38 -0.61
CA GLU A 190 -22.23 -15.96 0.58
C GLU A 190 -21.31 -15.53 1.72
N GLN A 191 -20.21 -16.27 1.96
CA GLN A 191 -19.19 -15.90 2.94
C GLN A 191 -18.50 -14.59 2.55
N GLN A 192 -18.08 -14.43 1.30
CA GLN A 192 -17.47 -13.19 0.81
C GLN A 192 -18.38 -11.97 1.01
N LEU A 193 -19.69 -12.12 0.76
CA LEU A 193 -20.66 -11.04 0.96
C LEU A 193 -20.85 -10.69 2.44
N GLN A 194 -20.84 -11.69 3.33
CA GLN A 194 -20.90 -11.46 4.77
C GLN A 194 -19.65 -10.72 5.28
N GLU A 195 -18.45 -11.12 4.84
CA GLU A 195 -17.20 -10.46 5.19
C GLU A 195 -17.17 -9.00 4.71
N GLN A 196 -17.56 -8.77 3.45
CA GLN A 196 -17.67 -7.41 2.91
C GLN A 196 -18.65 -6.56 3.74
N THR A 197 -19.78 -7.14 4.15
CA THR A 197 -20.76 -6.44 4.99
C THR A 197 -20.17 -6.09 6.37
N LEU A 198 -19.47 -7.02 7.00
CA LEU A 198 -18.81 -6.81 8.30
C LEU A 198 -17.77 -5.68 8.21
N ILE A 199 -16.91 -5.71 7.19
CA ILE A 199 -15.91 -4.66 6.95
C ILE A 199 -16.59 -3.31 6.70
N MET A 200 -17.64 -3.25 5.86
CA MET A 200 -18.36 -2.00 5.59
C MET A 200 -19.01 -1.42 6.87
N GLN A 201 -19.56 -2.26 7.73
CA GLN A 201 -20.11 -1.84 9.02
C GLN A 201 -19.03 -1.38 10.00
N ALA A 202 -17.83 -1.95 9.93
CA ALA A 202 -16.70 -1.47 10.73
C ALA A 202 -16.17 -0.14 10.22
N ILE A 203 -15.98 -0.01 8.90
CA ILE A 203 -15.51 1.22 8.25
C ILE A 203 -16.45 2.41 8.54
N SER A 204 -17.76 2.18 8.58
CA SER A 204 -18.73 3.26 8.86
C SER A 204 -18.62 3.85 10.28
N LYS A 205 -17.99 3.12 11.21
CA LYS A 205 -17.75 3.57 12.60
C LYS A 205 -16.40 4.23 12.80
N LEU A 206 -15.49 4.11 11.82
CA LEU A 206 -14.17 4.71 11.91
C LEU A 206 -14.27 6.22 11.95
N GLU A 207 -13.47 6.82 12.81
CA GLU A 207 -13.31 8.25 12.93
C GLU A 207 -11.91 8.60 12.40
N PRO A 208 -11.79 9.29 11.26
CA PRO A 208 -10.48 9.64 10.77
C PRO A 208 -9.91 10.79 11.60
N ARG A 209 -8.64 10.69 12.00
CA ARG A 209 -7.93 11.72 12.77
C ARG A 209 -7.00 12.53 11.88
N SER A 210 -6.22 11.84 11.05
CA SER A 210 -5.25 12.50 10.17
C SER A 210 -5.03 11.72 8.88
N MET A 211 -4.66 12.45 7.83
CA MET A 211 -4.17 11.88 6.59
C MET A 211 -3.00 12.71 6.11
N ASN A 212 -1.87 12.06 5.85
CA ASN A 212 -0.71 12.66 5.23
C ASN A 212 -0.36 11.89 3.96
N PHE A 213 -0.01 12.61 2.91
CA PHE A 213 0.46 12.09 1.64
C PHE A 213 1.70 12.89 1.25
N VAL A 214 2.75 12.20 0.82
CA VAL A 214 3.96 12.82 0.29
C VAL A 214 4.41 12.06 -0.95
N LEU A 215 4.66 12.81 -2.02
CA LEU A 215 5.32 12.33 -3.23
C LEU A 215 6.63 13.12 -3.38
N ASN A 216 7.76 12.44 -3.49
CA ASN A 216 9.06 13.09 -3.74
C ASN A 216 9.70 12.51 -4.99
N ASP A 217 10.32 13.38 -5.77
CA ASP A 217 11.30 12.97 -6.77
C ASP A 217 12.49 12.30 -6.10
N GLN A 218 12.94 11.19 -6.67
CA GLN A 218 14.18 10.51 -6.27
C GLN A 218 15.27 10.65 -7.35
N GLY A 219 15.00 11.37 -8.44
CA GLY A 219 15.96 11.70 -9.50
C GLY A 219 15.29 11.78 -10.87
N ASP A 220 14.45 10.80 -11.20
CA ASP A 220 13.89 10.61 -12.54
C ASP A 220 12.37 10.87 -12.64
N LEU A 221 11.71 11.48 -11.65
CA LEU A 221 10.26 11.76 -11.71
C LEU A 221 9.87 12.59 -12.94
N LYS A 222 10.70 13.57 -13.31
CA LYS A 222 10.47 14.36 -14.52
C LYS A 222 10.52 13.49 -15.79
N ALA A 223 11.53 12.64 -15.91
CA ALA A 223 11.66 11.74 -17.05
C ALA A 223 10.51 10.73 -17.12
N LEU A 224 10.05 10.24 -15.96
CA LEU A 224 8.86 9.39 -15.85
C LEU A 224 7.65 10.09 -16.48
N LEU A 225 7.39 11.33 -16.04
CA LEU A 225 6.23 12.10 -16.46
C LEU A 225 6.29 12.44 -17.95
N GLU A 226 7.44 12.87 -18.45
CA GLU A 226 7.65 13.14 -19.88
C GLU A 226 7.41 11.90 -20.75
N SER A 227 7.87 10.72 -20.31
CA SER A 227 7.61 9.44 -20.98
C SER A 227 6.11 9.16 -21.10
N GLU A 228 5.35 9.35 -20.02
CA GLU A 228 3.90 9.09 -20.02
C GLU A 228 3.12 10.14 -20.83
N LEU A 229 3.49 11.43 -20.73
CA LEU A 229 2.86 12.48 -21.51
C LEU A 229 3.10 12.27 -23.02
N LYS A 230 4.29 11.83 -23.41
CA LYS A 230 4.60 11.53 -24.82
C LYS A 230 3.70 10.44 -25.41
N LYS A 231 3.34 9.42 -24.62
CA LYS A 231 2.38 8.37 -25.04
C LYS A 231 0.99 8.96 -25.30
N GLN A 232 0.63 10.03 -24.60
CA GLN A 232 -0.61 10.77 -24.78
C GLN A 232 -0.52 11.87 -25.85
N GLY A 233 0.63 11.99 -26.54
CA GLY A 233 0.87 13.04 -27.53
C GLY A 233 0.97 14.45 -26.92
N MET A 234 1.31 14.53 -25.62
CA MET A 234 1.39 15.77 -24.85
C MET A 234 2.84 16.06 -24.43
N THR A 235 3.21 17.33 -24.35
CA THR A 235 4.48 17.76 -23.73
C THR A 235 4.28 18.17 -22.27
N LEU A 236 5.38 18.26 -21.52
CA LEU A 236 5.33 18.73 -20.14
C LEU A 236 4.75 20.15 -20.04
N GLU A 237 5.12 21.04 -20.95
CA GLU A 237 4.61 22.41 -20.99
C GLU A 237 3.11 22.46 -21.26
N GLN A 238 2.60 21.59 -22.13
CA GLN A 238 1.16 21.48 -22.38
C GLN A 238 0.39 21.01 -21.14
N MET A 239 0.95 20.06 -20.39
CA MET A 239 0.39 19.62 -19.11
C MET A 239 0.39 20.77 -18.09
N GLN A 240 1.49 21.50 -17.96
CA GLN A 240 1.59 22.65 -17.07
C GLN A 240 0.53 23.72 -17.39
N MET A 241 0.35 24.07 -18.67
CA MET A 241 -0.69 25.01 -19.10
C MET A 241 -2.10 24.50 -18.79
N MET A 242 -2.35 23.20 -18.98
CA MET A 242 -3.65 22.59 -18.68
C MET A 242 -3.95 22.63 -17.18
N VAL A 243 -2.98 22.32 -16.33
CA VAL A 243 -3.12 22.44 -14.87
C VAL A 243 -3.38 23.88 -14.47
N GLU A 244 -2.65 24.85 -15.01
CA GLU A 244 -2.88 26.27 -14.74
C GLU A 244 -4.31 26.70 -15.11
N GLN A 245 -4.80 26.28 -16.27
CA GLN A 245 -6.17 26.58 -16.71
C GLN A 245 -7.22 25.92 -15.80
N GLN A 246 -7.00 24.69 -15.35
CA GLN A 246 -7.90 23.99 -14.43
C GLN A 246 -7.93 24.66 -13.06
N LEU A 247 -6.76 25.07 -12.53
CA LEU A 247 -6.68 25.76 -11.24
C LEU A 247 -7.38 27.12 -11.24
N GLN A 248 -7.45 27.81 -12.38
CA GLN A 248 -8.23 29.06 -12.50
C GLN A 248 -9.75 28.85 -12.36
N GLN A 249 -10.24 27.66 -12.68
CA GLN A 249 -11.67 27.33 -12.62
C GLN A 249 -12.03 26.47 -11.40
N ALA A 250 -11.01 25.91 -10.72
CA ALA A 250 -11.20 25.03 -9.59
C ALA A 250 -11.60 25.83 -8.33
N PRO A 251 -12.55 25.33 -7.52
CA PRO A 251 -12.88 25.91 -6.23
C PRO A 251 -11.81 25.51 -5.20
N VAL A 252 -10.62 26.08 -5.32
CA VAL A 252 -9.48 25.90 -4.39
C VAL A 252 -8.99 27.24 -3.88
N THR A 253 -8.31 27.25 -2.73
CA THR A 253 -7.71 28.49 -2.21
C THR A 253 -6.47 28.88 -3.04
N PRO A 254 -6.08 30.17 -3.06
CA PRO A 254 -4.87 30.62 -3.74
C PRO A 254 -3.62 29.87 -3.31
N GLU A 255 -3.49 29.54 -2.02
CA GLU A 255 -2.36 28.81 -1.46
C GLU A 255 -2.26 27.39 -2.02
N ILE A 256 -3.39 26.68 -2.12
CA ILE A 256 -3.45 25.33 -2.70
C ILE A 256 -3.14 25.39 -4.20
N ALA A 257 -3.71 26.36 -4.92
CA ALA A 257 -3.40 26.55 -6.34
C ALA A 257 -1.91 26.82 -6.57
N GLN A 258 -1.29 27.64 -5.71
CA GLN A 258 0.14 27.91 -5.77
C GLN A 258 0.98 26.66 -5.47
N ALA A 259 0.60 25.86 -4.47
CA ALA A 259 1.31 24.62 -4.15
C ALA A 259 1.24 23.61 -5.31
N ILE A 260 0.06 23.40 -5.90
CA ILE A 260 -0.11 22.51 -7.06
C ILE A 260 0.70 23.03 -8.27
N SER A 261 0.63 24.33 -8.55
CA SER A 261 1.41 24.95 -9.63
C SER A 261 2.92 24.83 -9.39
N GLY A 262 3.36 25.02 -8.14
CA GLY A 262 4.75 24.88 -7.73
C GLY A 262 5.28 23.47 -8.00
N PHE A 263 4.56 22.46 -7.54
CA PHE A 263 4.92 21.06 -7.81
C PHE A 263 4.93 20.73 -9.30
N VAL A 264 3.91 21.13 -10.07
CA VAL A 264 3.84 20.81 -11.51
C VAL A 264 4.95 21.50 -12.32
N LYS A 265 5.47 22.63 -11.83
CA LYS A 265 6.60 23.34 -12.45
C LYS A 265 7.96 22.77 -12.04
N GLY A 266 8.14 22.41 -10.78
CA GLY A 266 9.43 21.94 -10.27
C GLY A 266 9.61 20.44 -10.25
N LEU A 267 8.52 19.69 -10.05
CA LEU A 267 8.45 18.22 -9.93
C LEU A 267 9.37 17.67 -8.84
N ASN A 268 9.64 18.41 -7.77
CA ASN A 268 10.55 17.96 -6.71
C ASN A 268 9.80 17.24 -5.59
N SER A 269 8.73 17.85 -5.08
CA SER A 269 7.96 17.29 -3.96
C SER A 269 6.55 17.84 -3.94
N PHE A 270 5.59 16.98 -3.58
CA PHE A 270 4.22 17.34 -3.27
C PHE A 270 3.81 16.69 -1.96
N SER A 271 3.31 17.48 -1.01
CA SER A 271 2.79 16.97 0.25
C SER A 271 1.42 17.55 0.56
N MET A 272 0.53 16.70 1.05
CA MET A 272 -0.79 17.07 1.53
C MET A 272 -1.00 16.47 2.91
N SER A 273 -1.37 17.30 3.89
CA SER A 273 -1.69 16.89 5.24
C SER A 273 -3.05 17.44 5.64
N ALA A 274 -3.91 16.61 6.21
CA ALA A 274 -5.21 16.99 6.74
C ALA A 274 -5.34 16.49 8.18
N LYS A 275 -5.94 17.32 9.04
CA LYS A 275 -6.39 16.93 10.39
C LYS A 275 -7.90 17.01 10.43
N LEU A 276 -8.50 15.84 10.53
CA LEU A 276 -9.93 15.67 10.37
C LEU A 276 -10.62 15.88 11.73
N PRO A 277 -11.88 16.33 11.73
CA PRO A 277 -12.57 16.68 12.96
C PRO A 277 -12.76 15.44 13.85
N GLU A 278 -12.30 15.53 15.09
CA GLU A 278 -12.45 14.48 16.10
C GLU A 278 -13.92 14.16 16.40
N GLY A 279 -14.20 12.90 16.74
CA GLY A 279 -15.55 12.47 17.12
C GLY A 279 -16.53 12.35 15.95
N LYS A 280 -16.06 12.45 14.70
CA LYS A 280 -16.90 12.32 13.51
C LYS A 280 -16.51 11.09 12.72
N THR A 281 -17.51 10.31 12.31
CA THR A 281 -17.31 9.17 11.44
C THR A 281 -16.88 9.60 10.04
N MET A 282 -16.26 8.70 9.29
CA MET A 282 -15.95 8.88 7.86
C MET A 282 -17.15 9.39 7.05
N ILE A 283 -18.36 8.91 7.36
CA ILE A 283 -19.59 9.31 6.66
C ILE A 283 -19.94 10.76 6.95
N GLU A 284 -19.90 11.16 8.23
CA GLU A 284 -20.23 12.53 8.64
C GLU A 284 -19.21 13.55 8.11
N VAL A 285 -17.92 13.17 8.09
CA VAL A 285 -16.86 13.96 7.48
C VAL A 285 -17.13 14.12 5.99
N ASN A 286 -17.38 13.03 5.26
CA ASN A 286 -17.64 13.08 3.82
C ASN A 286 -18.87 13.92 3.46
N GLN A 287 -19.96 13.80 4.23
CA GLN A 287 -21.15 14.63 4.04
C GLN A 287 -20.85 16.13 4.22
N GLN A 288 -20.02 16.49 5.20
CA GLN A 288 -19.62 17.89 5.41
C GLN A 288 -18.69 18.40 4.31
N ILE A 289 -17.76 17.58 3.82
CA ILE A 289 -16.95 17.92 2.64
C ILE A 289 -17.84 18.22 1.44
N MET A 290 -18.86 17.39 1.18
CA MET A 290 -19.81 17.62 0.08
C MET A 290 -20.60 18.94 0.24
N MET A 291 -20.99 19.30 1.47
CA MET A 291 -21.66 20.58 1.74
C MET A 291 -20.72 21.79 1.56
N LEU A 292 -19.41 21.61 1.73
CA LEU A 292 -18.39 22.66 1.64
C LEU A 292 -17.67 22.74 0.28
N MET A 293 -18.01 21.88 -0.68
CA MET A 293 -17.31 21.77 -1.97
C MET A 293 -17.25 23.09 -2.79
N GLY A 294 -18.23 23.99 -2.59
CA GLY A 294 -18.23 25.34 -3.19
C GLY A 294 -17.61 26.44 -2.33
N GLN A 295 -17.03 26.09 -1.18
CA GLN A 295 -16.51 27.00 -0.17
C GLN A 295 -15.07 26.59 0.22
N PRO A 296 -14.09 26.81 -0.67
CA PRO A 296 -12.73 26.31 -0.49
C PRO A 296 -12.08 26.71 0.84
N GLU A 297 -12.25 27.96 1.26
CA GLU A 297 -11.70 28.47 2.53
C GLU A 297 -12.26 27.73 3.75
N GLU A 298 -13.57 27.47 3.75
CA GLU A 298 -14.22 26.77 4.85
C GLU A 298 -13.91 25.27 4.84
N LEU A 299 -13.77 24.68 3.64
CA LEU A 299 -13.31 23.31 3.49
C LEU A 299 -11.88 23.14 4.05
N VAL A 300 -10.95 24.04 3.69
CA VAL A 300 -9.57 24.02 4.18
C VAL A 300 -9.52 24.11 5.70
N LYS A 301 -10.30 25.01 6.31
CA LYS A 301 -10.38 25.13 7.78
C LYS A 301 -10.99 23.88 8.42
N PHE A 302 -12.03 23.32 7.81
CA PHE A 302 -12.77 22.19 8.35
C PHE A 302 -11.90 20.94 8.50
N ILE A 303 -11.06 20.64 7.50
CA ILE A 303 -10.14 19.49 7.52
C ILE A 303 -8.69 19.88 7.82
N ASN A 304 -8.45 21.13 8.23
CA ASN A 304 -7.13 21.70 8.48
C ASN A 304 -6.09 21.29 7.42
N LEU A 305 -6.44 21.56 6.15
CA LEU A 305 -5.68 21.10 5.00
C LEU A 305 -4.44 21.97 4.77
N GLU A 306 -3.27 21.34 4.79
CA GLU A 306 -2.01 21.92 4.35
C GLU A 306 -1.57 21.23 3.06
N VAL A 307 -1.27 22.03 2.02
CA VAL A 307 -0.71 21.55 0.75
C VAL A 307 0.58 22.30 0.48
N LYS A 308 1.65 21.58 0.17
CA LYS A 308 2.95 22.14 -0.22
C LYS A 308 3.41 21.47 -1.50
N GLY A 309 3.95 22.24 -2.42
CA GLY A 309 4.47 21.73 -3.67
C GLY A 309 5.60 22.60 -4.19
N SER A 310 6.66 21.95 -4.65
CA SER A 310 7.88 22.57 -5.14
C SER A 310 8.52 21.79 -6.27
#